data_AF-A0A831LSC8-F1
#
_entry.id   AF-A0A831LSC8-F1
#
_cell.length_a   1.000
_cell.length_b   1.000
_cell.length_c   1.000
_cell.angle_alpha   90.00
_cell.angle_beta   90.00
_cell.angle_gamma   90.00
#
_symmetry.space_group_name_H-M   'P 1'
#
loop_
_entity.id
_entity.type
_entity.pdbx_description
1 polymer ?
#
loop_
_entity_poly.entity_id
_entity_poly.type
_entity_poly.pdbx_seq_one_letter_code
_entity_poly.pdbx_strand_id
1 'polypeptide(L)' 'MKEKKTVLAVKIDPDVAERAKRFCRERGVKYGFFVEKAILEQLGREELKEDLLDLKALRALESQAMSLDDYLKNRRV' A
#
# COMPACT_ATOMS: atom_id res chain seq x y z
N MET A 1 -15.03 -14.19 -14.23
CA MET A 1 -15.81 -13.27 -13.38
C MET A 1 -15.74 -11.89 -14.02
N LYS A 2 -16.88 -11.21 -14.30
CA LYS A 2 -16.82 -9.82 -14.79
C LYS A 2 -16.32 -8.93 -13.64
N GLU A 3 -15.19 -8.26 -13.85
CA GLU A 3 -14.67 -7.27 -12.90
C GLU A 3 -15.72 -6.17 -12.68
N LYS A 4 -16.25 -6.09 -11.46
CA LYS A 4 -17.27 -5.12 -11.08
C LYS A 4 -16.56 -3.79 -10.81
N LYS A 5 -16.71 -2.80 -11.70
CA LYS A 5 -16.15 -1.46 -11.50
C LYS A 5 -17.14 -0.57 -10.76
N THR A 6 -16.64 0.21 -9.80
CA THR A 6 -17.41 1.16 -8.98
C THR A 6 -16.91 2.58 -9.25
N VAL A 7 -17.79 3.57 -9.12
CA VAL A 7 -17.43 4.99 -9.23
C VAL A 7 -16.95 5.50 -7.87
N LEU A 8 -15.75 6.06 -7.84
CA LEU A 8 -15.21 6.80 -6.70
C LEU A 8 -15.14 8.28 -7.08
N ALA A 9 -15.88 9.13 -6.35
CA ALA A 9 -15.90 10.58 -6.57
C ALA A 9 -15.13 11.29 -5.45
N VAL A 10 -14.07 12.01 -5.82
CA VAL A 10 -13.21 12.75 -4.88
C VAL A 10 -12.93 14.13 -5.46
N LYS A 11 -12.88 15.15 -4.60
CA LYS A 11 -12.41 16.48 -4.99
C LYS A 11 -10.89 16.48 -5.03
N ILE A 12 -10.33 16.91 -6.14
CA ILE A 12 -8.89 17.05 -6.33
C ILE A 12 -8.59 18.45 -6.86
N ASP A 13 -7.35 18.87 -6.65
CA ASP A 13 -6.83 20.10 -7.22
C ASP A 13 -6.95 20.08 -8.76
N PRO A 14 -7.49 21.15 -9.39
CA PRO A 14 -7.72 21.19 -10.82
C PRO A 14 -6.43 21.09 -11.65
N ASP A 15 -5.32 21.64 -11.16
CA ASP A 15 -4.03 21.60 -11.86
C ASP A 15 -3.46 20.17 -11.85
N VAL A 16 -3.64 19.44 -10.74
CA VAL A 16 -3.27 18.02 -10.64
C VAL A 16 -4.08 17.19 -11.63
N ALA A 17 -5.39 17.43 -11.70
CA ALA A 17 -6.27 16.74 -12.65
C ALA A 17 -5.85 16.97 -14.10
N GLU A 18 -5.53 18.21 -14.47
CA GLU A 18 -5.10 18.55 -15.83
C GLU A 18 -3.75 17.95 -16.17
N ARG A 19 -2.79 18.00 -15.24
CA ARG A 19 -1.48 17.34 -15.41
C ARG A 19 -1.63 15.84 -15.63
N ALA A 20 -2.46 15.17 -14.85
CA ALA A 20 -2.69 13.73 -14.98
C ALA A 20 -3.37 13.37 -16.31
N LYS A 21 -4.37 14.15 -16.73
CA LYS A 21 -5.03 13.98 -18.05
C LYS A 21 -4.04 14.17 -19.20
N ARG A 22 -3.25 15.25 -19.18
CA ARG A 22 -2.24 15.53 -20.18
C ARG A 22 -1.20 14.41 -20.27
N PHE A 23 -0.67 13.98 -19.13
CA PHE A 23 0.28 12.86 -19.03
C PHE A 23 -0.27 11.58 -19.66
N CYS A 24 -1.53 11.24 -19.36
CA CYS A 24 -2.19 10.06 -19.88
C CYS A 24 -2.39 10.16 -21.40
N ARG A 25 -2.82 11.32 -21.90
CA ARG A 25 -3.05 11.57 -23.32
C ARG A 25 -1.76 11.47 -24.13
N GLU A 26 -0.67 12.07 -23.65
CA GLU A 26 0.63 12.07 -24.34
C GLU A 26 1.25 10.68 -24.45
N ARG A 27 0.98 9.79 -23.47
CA ARG A 27 1.53 8.43 -23.42
C ARG A 27 0.57 7.35 -23.92
N GLY A 28 -0.64 7.70 -24.37
CA GLY A 28 -1.66 6.74 -24.78
C GLY A 28 -2.17 5.84 -23.65
N VAL A 29 -2.11 6.31 -22.40
CA VAL A 29 -2.55 5.56 -21.21
C VAL A 29 -3.98 5.93 -20.85
N LYS A 30 -4.80 4.96 -20.50
CA LYS A 30 -6.17 5.20 -20.04
C LYS A 30 -6.15 5.88 -18.67
N TYR A 31 -6.77 7.05 -18.55
CA TYR A 31 -6.83 7.84 -17.32
C TYR A 31 -7.31 7.02 -16.10
N GLY A 32 -8.41 6.28 -16.24
CA GLY A 32 -8.93 5.44 -15.15
C GLY A 32 -7.95 4.36 -14.70
N PHE A 33 -7.21 3.74 -15.64
CA PHE A 33 -6.19 2.74 -15.31
C PHE A 33 -5.00 3.38 -14.60
N PHE A 34 -4.57 4.57 -15.05
CA PHE A 34 -3.51 5.33 -14.40
C PHE A 34 -3.85 5.68 -12.95
N VAL A 35 -5.06 6.20 -12.71
CA VAL A 35 -5.53 6.54 -11.36
C VAL A 35 -5.65 5.29 -10.49
N GLU A 36 -6.21 4.20 -11.01
CA GLU A 36 -6.33 2.93 -10.29
C GLU A 36 -4.96 2.40 -9.86
N LYS A 37 -3.97 2.44 -10.75
CA LYS A 37 -2.59 2.06 -10.42
C LYS A 37 -1.93 3.00 -9.42
N ALA A 38 -2.09 4.30 -9.57
CA ALA A 38 -1.52 5.28 -8.65
C ALA A 38 -2.07 5.11 -7.22
N ILE A 39 -3.36 4.79 -7.07
CA ILE A 39 -3.97 4.51 -5.77
C ILE A 39 -3.35 3.25 -5.15
N LEU A 40 -3.24 2.16 -5.90
CA LEU A 40 -2.64 0.91 -5.41
C LEU A 40 -1.18 1.09 -5.00
N GLU A 41 -0.40 1.82 -5.80
CA GLU A 41 1.00 2.12 -5.47
C GLU A 41 1.12 2.98 -4.21
N GLN A 42 0.25 3.98 -4.03
CA GLN A 42 0.29 4.82 -2.83
C GLN A 42 -0.10 4.03 -1.58
N LEU A 43 -1.12 3.16 -1.66
CA LEU A 43 -1.50 2.27 -0.56
C LEU A 43 -0.31 1.39 -0.13
N GLY A 44 0.32 0.69 -1.07
CA GLY A 44 1.46 -0.17 -0.76
C GLY A 44 2.66 0.58 -0.17
N ARG A 45 2.86 1.87 -0.52
CA ARG A 45 3.91 2.69 0.09
C ARG A 45 3.62 3.04 1.55
N GLU A 46 2.36 3.37 1.88
CA GLU A 46 2.00 3.66 3.27
C GLU A 46 2.02 2.39 4.13
N GLU A 47 1.52 1.27 3.62
CA GLU A 47 1.59 -0.04 4.30
C GLU A 47 3.06 -0.43 4.59
N LEU A 48 3.94 -0.37 3.58
CA LEU A 48 5.36 -0.66 3.77
C LEU A 48 6.02 0.26 4.80
N LYS A 49 5.62 1.54 4.84
CA LYS A 49 6.15 2.50 5.80
C LYS A 49 5.70 2.14 7.22
N GLU A 50 4.45 1.73 7.41
CA GLU A 50 3.94 1.23 8.69
C GLU A 50 4.70 -0.02 9.13
N ASP A 51 4.86 -1.00 8.24
CA ASP A 51 5.63 -2.24 8.52
C ASP A 51 7.07 -1.94 8.96
N LEU A 52 7.74 -1.00 8.29
CA LEU A 52 9.12 -0.61 8.64
C LEU A 52 9.18 0.09 10.00
N LEU A 53 8.18 0.89 10.36
CA LEU A 53 8.10 1.53 11.67
C LEU A 53 7.89 0.48 12.76
N ASP A 54 7.00 -0.47 12.55
CA ASP A 54 6.76 -1.57 13.48
C ASP A 54 8.01 -2.43 13.66
N LEU A 55 8.69 -2.81 12.57
CA LEU A 55 9.96 -3.53 12.64
C LEU A 55 11.00 -2.77 13.47
N LYS A 56 11.11 -1.45 13.28
CA LYS A 56 12.04 -0.63 14.06
C LYS A 56 11.66 -0.58 15.53
N ALA A 57 10.39 -0.43 15.85
CA ALA A 57 9.89 -0.38 17.22
C ALA A 57 10.09 -1.72 17.94
N LEU A 58 9.76 -2.83 17.26
CA LEU A 58 9.84 -4.19 17.79
C LEU A 58 11.28 -4.71 17.89
N ARG A 59 12.22 -4.18 17.09
CA ARG A 59 13.64 -4.54 17.19
C ARG A 59 14.22 -4.28 18.58
N ALA A 60 13.75 -3.26 19.29
CA ALA A 60 14.16 -3.00 20.66
C ALA A 60 13.71 -4.10 21.66
N LEU A 61 12.69 -4.88 21.29
CA LEU A 61 12.15 -5.99 22.08
C LEU A 61 12.80 -7.33 21.72
N GLU A 62 13.69 -7.38 20.72
CA GLU A 62 14.33 -8.61 20.24
C GLU A 62 15.14 -9.30 21.35
N SER A 63 15.81 -8.54 22.22
CA SER A 63 16.54 -9.10 23.37
C SER A 63 15.63 -9.70 24.44
N GLN A 64 14.33 -9.38 24.42
CA GLN A 64 13.31 -9.92 25.32
C GLN A 64 12.55 -11.08 24.66
N ALA A 65 12.80 -11.36 23.38
CA ALA A 65 12.15 -12.44 22.66
C ALA A 65 12.65 -13.80 23.17
N MET A 66 11.73 -14.74 23.32
CA MET A 66 12.09 -16.12 23.62
C MET A 66 12.60 -16.83 22.37
N SER A 67 13.46 -17.83 22.55
CA SER A 67 13.92 -18.66 21.42
C SER A 67 12.75 -19.41 20.79
N LEU A 68 12.84 -19.68 19.48
CA LEU A 68 11.82 -20.45 18.76
C LEU A 68 11.65 -21.85 19.38
N ASP A 69 12.73 -22.50 19.77
CA ASP A 69 12.72 -23.83 20.38
C ASP A 69 12.00 -23.82 21.74
N ASP A 70 12.24 -22.80 22.57
CA ASP A 70 11.57 -22.68 23.87
C ASP A 70 10.09 -22.32 23.71
N TYR A 71 9.73 -21.54 22.68
CA TYR A 71 8.34 -21.29 22.32
C TYR A 71 7.62 -22.59 21.93
N LEU A 72 8.22 -23.39 21.04
CA LEU A 72 7.64 -24.63 20.53
C LEU A 72 7.47 -25.69 21.63
N LYS A 73 8.40 -25.78 22.59
CA LYS A 73 8.26 -26.68 23.76
C LYS A 73 7.09 -26.31 24.67
N ASN A 74 6.83 -25.02 24.84
CA ASN A 74 5.75 -24.51 25.68
C ASN A 74 4.39 -24.50 24.97
N ARG A 75 4.40 -24.52 23.63
CA ARG A 75 3.20 -24.55 22.80
C ARG A 75 2.60 -25.95 22.80
N ARG A 76 1.69 -26.21 23.75
CA ARG A 76 0.83 -27.39 23.72
C ARG A 76 -0.19 -27.23 22.57
N VAL A 77 0.10 -27.83 21.43
CA VAL A 77 -0.88 -28.14 20.38
C VAL A 77 -1.28 -29.59 20.54
#